data_AF-A0A7C3K2A2-F1
#
_entry.id   AF-A0A7C3K2A2-F1
#
_cell.length_a   1.000
_cell.length_b   1.000
_cell.length_c   1.000
_cell.angle_alpha   90.00
_cell.angle_beta   90.00
_cell.angle_gamma   90.00
#
_symmetry.space_group_name_H-M   'P 1'
#
loop_
_entity.id
_entity.type
_entity.pdbx_description
1 polymer ?
#
loop_
_entity_poly.entity_id
_entity_poly.type
_entity_poly.pdbx_seq_one_letter_code
_entity_poly.pdbx_strand_id
1 'polypeptide(L)' 'MRTTLAINEDLLNEVKLLSGAKTKKDAVEKALVDFIRKKKAKKLLQLEGKVELSFTPKELLERRRKDVPRR' A
#
# COMPACT_ATOMS: atom_id res chain seq x y z
N MET A 1 16.34 0.19 -14.52
CA MET A 1 17.64 -0.48 -14.72
C MET A 1 17.41 -1.79 -15.47
N ARG A 2 18.32 -2.20 -16.36
CA ARG A 2 18.26 -3.52 -17.00
C ARG A 2 19.09 -4.48 -16.14
N THR A 3 18.45 -5.54 -15.67
CA THR A 3 19.04 -6.50 -14.73
C THR A 3 18.72 -7.90 -15.22
N THR A 4 19.72 -8.77 -15.23
CA THR A 4 19.54 -10.19 -15.53
C THR A 4 19.33 -10.92 -14.21
N LEU A 5 18.19 -11.56 -14.02
CA LEU A 5 17.85 -12.33 -12.82
C LEU A 5 17.20 -13.65 -13.25
N ALA A 6 17.54 -14.74 -12.57
CA ALA A 6 16.81 -16.00 -12.73
C ALA A 6 15.50 -15.91 -11.91
N ILE A 7 14.36 -16.05 -12.59
CA ILE A 7 13.02 -16.01 -11.99
C ILE A 7 12.21 -17.17 -12.56
N ASN A 8 11.32 -17.75 -11.75
CA ASN A 8 10.37 -18.74 -12.23
C ASN A 8 9.42 -18.12 -13.28
N GLU A 9 9.40 -18.68 -14.48
CA GLU A 9 8.54 -18.25 -15.60
C GLU A 9 7.05 -18.35 -15.25
N ASP A 10 6.63 -19.40 -14.55
CA ASP A 10 5.21 -19.64 -14.23
C ASP A 10 4.67 -18.57 -13.31
N LEU A 11 5.44 -18.22 -12.28
CA LEU A 11 5.10 -17.14 -11.35
C LEU A 11 5.02 -15.79 -12.06
N LEU A 12 5.93 -15.53 -13.00
CA LEU A 12 5.92 -14.29 -13.77
C LEU A 12 4.72 -14.21 -14.72
N ASN A 13 4.31 -15.34 -15.30
CA ASN A 13 3.12 -15.43 -16.14
C ASN A 13 1.84 -15.22 -15.32
N GLU A 14 1.76 -15.82 -14.12
CA GLU A 14 0.65 -15.63 -13.20
C GLU A 14 0.53 -14.16 -12.76
N VAL A 15 1.63 -13.53 -12.35
CA VAL A 15 1.67 -12.10 -12.01
C VAL A 15 1.24 -11.26 -13.20
N LYS A 16 1.68 -11.60 -14.42
CA LYS A 16 1.30 -10.86 -15.63
C LYS A 16 -0.21 -10.95 -15.90
N LEU A 17 -0.81 -12.13 -15.74
CA LEU A 17 -2.25 -12.36 -15.87
C LEU A 17 -3.03 -11.58 -14.80
N LEU A 18 -2.63 -11.67 -13.54
CA LEU A 18 -3.32 -11.02 -12.41
C LEU A 18 -3.20 -9.49 -12.43
N SER A 19 -2.05 -8.97 -12.88
CA SER A 19 -1.78 -7.52 -12.91
C SER A 19 -2.19 -6.82 -14.21
N GLY A 20 -2.68 -7.58 -15.21
CA GLY A 20 -3.00 -7.05 -16.54
C GLY A 20 -1.80 -6.42 -17.25
N ALA A 21 -0.58 -6.81 -16.89
CA ALA A 21 0.64 -6.20 -17.41
C ALA A 21 0.93 -6.65 -18.85
N LYS A 22 1.30 -5.71 -19.72
CA LYS A 22 1.63 -6.04 -21.12
C LYS A 22 2.99 -6.71 -21.26
N THR A 23 3.94 -6.36 -20.40
CA THR A 23 5.33 -6.85 -20.46
C THR A 23 5.77 -7.51 -19.16
N LYS A 24 6.76 -8.40 -19.25
CA LYS A 24 7.40 -9.04 -18.07
C LYS A 24 7.98 -7.99 -17.11
N LYS A 25 8.56 -6.90 -17.64
CA LYS A 25 9.06 -5.77 -16.83
C LYS A 25 7.94 -5.08 -16.04
N ASP A 26 6.85 -4.72 -16.71
CA ASP A 26 5.71 -4.04 -16.09
C ASP A 26 5.05 -4.90 -15.00
N ALA A 27 4.96 -6.22 -15.23
CA ALA A 27 4.46 -7.17 -14.25
C ALA A 27 5.30 -7.16 -12.95
N VAL A 28 6.63 -7.18 -13.10
CA VAL A 28 7.57 -7.12 -11.95
C VAL A 28 7.46 -5.79 -11.22
N GLU A 29 7.40 -4.67 -11.95
CA GLU A 29 7.33 -3.33 -11.36
C GLU A 29 6.05 -3.15 -10.54
N LYS A 30 4.89 -3.57 -11.08
CA LYS A 30 3.61 -3.58 -10.37
C LYS A 30 3.66 -4.46 -9.12
N ALA A 31 4.20 -5.68 -9.23
CA ALA A 31 4.31 -6.59 -8.10
C ALA A 31 5.15 -6.00 -6.95
N LEU A 32 6.25 -5.32 -7.27
CA LEU A 32 7.10 -4.65 -6.27
C LEU A 32 6.36 -3.48 -5.60
N VAL A 33 5.65 -2.65 -6.38
CA VAL A 33 4.85 -1.56 -5.83
C VAL A 33 3.79 -2.09 -4.87
N ASP A 34 3.06 -3.14 -5.27
CA ASP A 34 2.03 -3.74 -4.43
C ASP A 34 2.60 -4.39 -3.17
N PHE A 35 3.76 -5.03 -3.27
CA PHE A 35 4.46 -5.57 -2.10
C PHE A 35 4.81 -4.48 -1.09
N ILE A 36 5.36 -3.35 -1.56
CA ILE A 36 5.69 -2.20 -0.70
C ILE A 36 4.41 -1.63 -0.07
N ARG A 37 3.34 -1.46 -0.85
CA ARG A 37 2.06 -0.95 -0.35
C ARG A 37 1.48 -1.86 0.74
N LYS A 38 1.46 -3.18 0.51
CA LYS A 38 1.01 -4.18 1.49
C LYS A 38 1.86 -4.15 2.76
N LYS A 39 3.18 -4.02 2.65
CA LYS A 39 4.08 -3.91 3.81
C LYS A 39 3.84 -2.63 4.61
N LYS A 40 3.67 -1.48 3.94
CA LYS A 40 3.34 -0.21 4.61
C LYS A 40 1.98 -0.27 5.32
N ALA A 41 0.96 -0.82 4.67
CA ALA A 41 -0.35 -1.03 5.28
C ALA A 41 -0.27 -1.95 6.51
N LYS A 42 0.47 -3.06 6.40
CA LYS A 42 0.69 -3.97 7.54
C LYS A 42 1.40 -3.28 8.70
N LYS A 43 2.35 -2.38 8.43
CA LYS A 43 3.02 -1.59 9.47
C LYS A 43 2.05 -0.63 10.18
N LEU A 44 1.10 -0.03 9.46
CA LEU A 44 0.05 0.80 10.05
C LEU A 44 -0.86 -0.03 10.98
N LEU A 45 -1.26 -1.23 10.55
CA LEU A 45 -2.03 -2.16 11.38
C LEU A 45 -1.25 -2.61 12.63
N GLN A 46 0.07 -2.72 12.56
CA GLN A 46 0.90 -3.03 13.73
C GLN A 46 1.01 -1.87 14.73
N LEU A 47 0.65 -0.65 14.33
CA LEU A 47 0.56 0.51 15.22
C LEU A 47 -0.84 0.62 15.87
N GLU A 48 -1.80 -0.18 15.40
CA GLU A 48 -3.13 -0.30 16.00
C GLU A 48 -2.98 -0.82 17.45
N GLY A 49 -3.49 -0.05 18.41
CA GLY A 49 -3.36 -0.33 19.85
C GLY A 49 -2.09 0.19 20.53
N LYS A 50 -1.12 0.76 19.78
CA LYS A 50 0.06 1.45 20.37
C LYS A 50 -0.09 2.97 20.41
N VAL A 51 -1.06 3.50 19.69
CA VAL A 51 -1.37 4.92 19.73
C VAL A 51 -2.44 5.13 20.80
N GLU A 52 -2.03 5.63 21.97
CA GLU A 52 -2.97 6.23 22.91
C GLU A 52 -3.56 7.47 22.25
N LEU A 53 -4.80 7.33 21.77
CA LEU A 53 -5.61 8.47 21.37
C LEU A 53 -6.10 9.13 22.67
N SER A 54 -5.23 9.88 23.33
CA SER A 54 -5.55 10.73 24.47
C SER A 54 -6.33 11.97 24.01
N PHE A 55 -7.39 11.74 23.23
CA PHE A 55 -8.31 12.77 22.76
C PHE A 55 -9.71 12.41 23.22
N THR A 56 -10.37 13.35 23.88
CA THR A 56 -11.76 13.18 24.26
C THR A 56 -12.62 13.23 22.99
N PRO A 57 -13.75 12.50 22.88
CA PRO A 57 -14.63 12.56 21.71
C PRO A 57 -15.01 13.98 21.25
N LYS A 58 -15.10 14.93 22.18
CA LYS A 58 -15.34 16.36 21.90
C LYS A 58 -14.19 17.03 21.12
N GLU A 59 -12.94 16.72 21.45
CA GLU A 59 -11.75 17.32 20.82
C GLU A 59 -11.56 16.82 19.38
N LEU A 60 -11.90 15.55 19.13
CA LEU A 60 -11.90 14.98 17.78
C LEU A 60 -12.96 15.63 16.89
N LEU A 61 -14.13 15.95 17.43
CA LEU A 61 -15.20 16.65 16.71
C LEU A 61 -14.82 18.10 16.37
N GLU A 62 -14.17 18.80 17.30
CA GLU A 62 -13.70 20.17 17.07
C GLU A 62 -12.59 20.24 16.00
N ARG A 63 -11.66 19.28 15.98
CA ARG A 63 -10.67 19.18 14.89
C ARG A 63 -11.30 18.90 13.53
N ARG A 64 -12.24 17.95 13.45
CA ARG A 64 -12.94 17.63 12.19
C ARG A 64 -13.68 18.85 11.61
N ARG A 65 -14.22 19.73 12.47
CA ARG A 65 -14.88 20.97 12.04
C ARG A 65 -13.90 22.01 11.47
N LYS A 66 -12.62 21.97 11.88
CA LYS A 66 -11.57 22.87 11.36
C LYS A 66 -10.95 22.37 10.05
N ASP A 67 -10.79 21.06 9.90
CA ASP A 67 -10.11 20.45 8.74
C ASP A 67 -10.98 20.36 7.49
N VAL A 68 -12.31 20.45 7.63
CA VAL A 68 -13.24 20.50 6.49
C VAL A 68 -13.69 21.95 6.32
N PRO A 69 -13.18 22.70 5.31
CA PRO A 69 -13.78 23.96 4.94
C PRO A 69 -15.22 23.65 4.53
N ARG A 70 -16.19 24.26 5.19
CA ARG A 70 -17.61 24.16 4.85
C ARG A 70 -17.75 24.29 3.32
N ARG A 71 -18.30 23.26 2.69
CA ARG A 71 -18.84 23.37 1.32
C ARG A 71 -20.08 24.24 1.35
#